data_AF-A0A7K7V331-F1
#
_entry.id   AF-A0A7K7V331-F1
#
_cell.length_a   1.000
_cell.length_b   1.000
_cell.length_c   1.000
_cell.angle_alpha   90.00
_cell.angle_beta   90.00
_cell.angle_gamma   90.00
#
_symmetry.space_group_name_H-M   'P 1'
#
loop_
_entity.id
_entity.type
_entity.pdbx_description
1 polymer ?
#
loop_
_entity_poly.entity_id
_entity_poly.type
_entity_poly.pdbx_seq_one_letter_code
_entity_poly.pdbx_strand_id
1 'polypeptide(L)'
;YVPPQVRRAQEALDDKKMEELGRLKKMVNGLINRLSEPNLSSISGQLEELYMANSRKDMNETLTDILMSACVTAVATPARLVMEHVLLVSILHHTVGIEVGAHFLEAVVKKFDELYKSDAEGKECENLFALIAHLYNFHVVHSLLIFDLLKRLVSTFTEKDIELILFLLKNVGFSLRKDDPLALKELISEAQSKANMMEKKFRDQTRVRFMLETMLALRNNDMRKIPGYDPEPVEKLRKLQRTLVHNSSSGKETQLRVSLESLLNADKVGRWWIVGSAWSGAPMIDDTNNKTQQKLHIGKVSSKIMALARKQRMNTDIRRGIFCVLMTSEDFLDAFEKLLK
;
A
#
# COMPACT_ATOMS: atom_id res chain seq x y z
N TYR A 1 -30.20 8.28 35.67
CA TYR A 1 -31.55 8.04 35.14
C TYR A 1 -31.75 8.92 33.93
N VAL A 2 -31.98 8.36 32.74
CA VAL A 2 -32.25 9.15 31.51
C VAL A 2 -33.77 9.33 31.39
N PRO A 3 -34.30 10.56 31.28
CA PRO A 3 -35.74 10.81 31.22
C PRO A 3 -36.42 10.07 30.05
N PRO A 4 -37.64 9.52 30.24
CA PRO A 4 -38.34 8.73 29.22
C PRO A 4 -38.55 9.44 27.87
N GLN A 5 -38.71 10.77 27.87
CA GLN A 5 -38.85 11.56 26.65
C GLN A 5 -37.52 11.66 25.87
N VAL A 6 -36.40 11.77 26.58
CA VAL A 6 -35.06 11.77 25.98
C VAL A 6 -34.75 10.39 25.40
N ARG A 7 -35.17 9.30 26.06
CA ARG A 7 -35.05 7.94 25.51
C ARG A 7 -35.83 7.74 24.22
N ARG A 8 -37.12 8.13 24.17
CA ARG A 8 -37.92 8.02 22.93
C ARG A 8 -37.38 8.87 21.79
N ALA A 9 -36.85 10.06 22.10
CA ALA A 9 -36.20 10.90 21.09
C ALA A 9 -34.89 10.28 20.58
N GLN A 10 -34.11 9.65 21.47
CA GLN A 10 -32.90 8.91 21.11
C GLN A 10 -33.24 7.71 20.20
N GLU A 11 -34.25 6.91 20.59
CA GLU A 11 -34.73 5.75 19.82
C GLU A 11 -35.22 6.17 18.42
N ALA A 12 -36.00 7.24 18.31
CA ALA A 12 -36.47 7.74 17.02
C ALA A 12 -35.35 8.30 16.12
N LEU A 13 -34.30 8.88 16.71
CA LEU A 13 -33.11 9.32 15.98
C LEU A 13 -32.29 8.14 15.48
N ASP A 14 -32.14 7.09 16.30
CA ASP A 14 -31.44 5.86 15.95
C ASP A 14 -32.18 5.13 14.82
N ASP A 15 -33.51 5.04 14.88
CA ASP A 15 -34.36 4.45 13.82
C ASP A 15 -34.19 5.19 12.49
N LYS A 16 -34.23 6.53 12.51
CA LYS A 16 -34.03 7.33 11.30
C LYS A 16 -32.63 7.13 10.71
N LYS A 17 -31.60 7.06 11.55
CA LYS A 17 -30.23 6.80 11.12
C LYS A 17 -30.08 5.39 10.52
N MET A 18 -30.71 4.38 11.11
CA MET A 18 -30.73 3.02 10.55
C MET A 18 -31.41 3.00 9.17
N GLU A 19 -32.49 3.75 8.99
CA GLU A 19 -33.17 3.84 7.70
C GLU A 19 -32.29 4.52 6.63
N GLU A 20 -31.64 5.64 6.98
CA GLU A 20 -30.69 6.34 6.11
C GLU A 20 -29.52 5.43 5.70
N LEU A 21 -28.93 4.71 6.65
CA LEU A 21 -27.88 3.71 6.38
C LEU A 21 -28.38 2.57 5.49
N GLY A 22 -29.61 2.10 5.71
CA GLY A 22 -30.23 1.07 4.88
C GLY A 22 -30.41 1.52 3.42
N ARG A 23 -30.80 2.79 3.22
CA ARG A 23 -30.91 3.40 1.88
C ARG A 23 -29.52 3.54 1.23
N LEU A 24 -28.54 4.02 2.00
CA LEU A 24 -27.15 4.15 1.54
C LEU A 24 -26.59 2.81 1.07
N LYS A 25 -26.73 1.77 1.88
CA LYS A 25 -26.28 0.40 1.55
C LYS A 25 -26.92 -0.11 0.26
N LYS A 26 -28.23 0.13 0.07
CA LYS A 26 -28.92 -0.26 -1.18
C LYS A 26 -28.38 0.47 -2.40
N MET A 27 -28.14 1.78 -2.29
CA MET A 27 -27.59 2.59 -3.38
C MET A 27 -26.18 2.13 -3.77
N VAL A 28 -25.27 2.02 -2.79
CA VAL A 28 -23.89 1.57 -3.02
C VAL A 28 -23.89 0.15 -3.58
N ASN A 29 -24.68 -0.78 -3.04
CA ASN A 29 -24.75 -2.14 -3.54
C ASN A 29 -25.26 -2.20 -4.99
N GLY A 30 -26.24 -1.35 -5.34
CA GLY A 30 -26.71 -1.21 -6.71
C GLY A 30 -25.63 -0.70 -7.67
N LEU A 31 -24.72 0.17 -7.23
CA LEU A 31 -23.58 0.62 -8.03
C LEU A 31 -22.54 -0.50 -8.20
N ILE A 32 -22.15 -1.15 -7.10
CA ILE A 32 -21.15 -2.23 -7.12
C ILE A 32 -21.59 -3.43 -7.97
N ASN A 33 -22.86 -3.84 -7.89
CA ASN A 33 -23.38 -4.95 -8.69
C ASN A 33 -23.37 -4.68 -10.21
N ARG A 34 -23.33 -3.40 -10.60
CA ARG A 34 -23.22 -3.00 -12.00
C ARG A 34 -21.77 -2.70 -12.39
N LEU A 35 -20.81 -2.75 -11.47
CA LEU A 35 -19.42 -2.38 -11.72
C LEU A 35 -18.80 -3.22 -12.83
N SER A 36 -18.23 -2.54 -13.81
CA SER A 36 -17.48 -3.12 -14.92
C SER A 36 -16.54 -2.07 -15.51
N GLU A 37 -15.55 -2.49 -16.30
CA GLU A 37 -14.64 -1.58 -16.99
C GLU A 37 -15.33 -0.39 -17.72
N PRO A 38 -16.38 -0.57 -18.55
CA PRO A 38 -16.98 0.54 -19.31
C PRO A 38 -17.75 1.56 -18.47
N ASN A 39 -18.31 1.16 -17.32
CA ASN A 39 -19.12 2.06 -16.49
C ASN A 39 -18.39 2.54 -15.22
N LEU A 40 -17.14 2.13 -15.04
CA LEU A 40 -16.28 2.50 -13.91
C LEU A 40 -16.24 4.01 -13.66
N SER A 41 -16.03 4.82 -14.71
CA SER A 41 -15.96 6.29 -14.60
C SER A 41 -17.26 6.91 -14.08
N SER A 42 -18.40 6.42 -14.57
CA SER A 42 -19.72 6.90 -14.13
C SER A 42 -20.02 6.46 -12.70
N ILE A 43 -19.64 5.23 -12.34
CA ILE A 43 -19.85 4.69 -10.98
C ILE A 43 -18.95 5.40 -9.97
N SER A 44 -17.68 5.66 -10.30
CA SER A 44 -16.78 6.39 -9.41
C SER A 44 -17.28 7.81 -9.14
N GLY A 45 -17.75 8.53 -10.17
CA GLY A 45 -18.36 9.85 -9.99
C GLY A 45 -19.61 9.84 -9.09
N GLN A 46 -20.51 8.87 -9.28
CA GLN A 46 -21.68 8.71 -8.41
C GLN A 46 -21.29 8.39 -6.95
N LEU A 47 -20.23 7.60 -6.74
CA LEU A 47 -19.72 7.32 -5.40
C LEU A 47 -19.07 8.55 -4.77
N GLU A 48 -18.37 9.38 -5.53
CA GLU A 48 -17.84 10.67 -5.07
C GLU A 48 -18.96 11.59 -4.58
N GLU A 49 -20.08 11.69 -5.32
CA GLU A 49 -21.27 12.43 -4.90
C GLU A 49 -21.87 11.88 -3.59
N LEU A 50 -21.96 10.55 -3.45
CA LEU A 50 -22.40 9.92 -2.21
C LEU A 50 -21.46 10.22 -1.03
N TYR A 51 -20.16 10.30 -1.28
CA TYR A 51 -19.16 10.70 -0.29
C TYR A 51 -19.26 12.17 0.14
N MET A 52 -19.86 13.04 -0.68
CA MET A 52 -20.16 14.43 -0.32
C MET A 52 -21.49 14.56 0.44
N ALA A 53 -22.45 13.68 0.16
CA ALA A 53 -23.78 13.71 0.77
C ALA A 53 -23.89 12.99 2.12
N ASN A 54 -22.94 12.10 2.45
CA ASN A 54 -22.98 11.24 3.64
C ASN A 54 -21.70 11.39 4.47
N SER A 55 -21.73 10.91 5.71
CA SER A 55 -20.52 10.92 6.55
C SER A 55 -19.44 9.99 5.96
N ARG A 56 -18.17 10.43 6.04
CA ARG A 56 -17.01 9.63 5.60
C ARG A 56 -16.98 8.25 6.26
N LYS A 57 -17.33 8.19 7.55
CA LYS A 57 -17.38 6.95 8.31
C LYS A 57 -18.40 5.98 7.72
N ASP A 58 -19.66 6.41 7.61
CA ASP A 58 -20.75 5.55 7.14
C ASP A 58 -20.50 5.07 5.71
N MET A 59 -19.92 5.93 4.86
CA MET A 59 -19.52 5.57 3.50
C MET A 59 -18.39 4.55 3.45
N ASN A 60 -17.31 4.77 4.21
CA ASN A 60 -16.17 3.86 4.26
C ASN A 60 -16.58 2.48 4.77
N GLU A 61 -17.36 2.41 5.84
CA GLU A 61 -17.92 1.17 6.39
C GLU A 61 -18.81 0.46 5.36
N THR A 62 -19.78 1.18 4.79
CA THR A 62 -20.72 0.62 3.81
C THR A 62 -20.02 0.10 2.55
N LEU A 63 -19.10 0.89 1.98
CA LEU A 63 -18.35 0.50 0.80
C LEU A 63 -17.46 -0.71 1.08
N THR A 64 -16.74 -0.70 2.21
CA THR A 64 -15.87 -1.80 2.61
C THR A 64 -16.65 -3.09 2.79
N ASP A 65 -17.77 -3.06 3.50
CA ASP A 65 -18.63 -4.23 3.74
C ASP A 65 -19.14 -4.84 2.42
N ILE A 66 -19.59 -4.00 1.50
CA ILE A 66 -20.12 -4.46 0.20
C ILE A 66 -19.00 -5.06 -0.65
N LEU A 67 -17.84 -4.41 -0.75
CA LEU A 67 -16.69 -4.91 -1.51
C LEU A 67 -16.12 -6.20 -0.92
N MET A 68 -16.03 -6.29 0.41
CA MET A 68 -15.60 -7.50 1.11
C MET A 68 -16.58 -8.64 0.85
N SER A 69 -17.89 -8.39 0.93
CA SER A 69 -18.92 -9.40 0.64
C SER A 69 -18.88 -9.88 -0.83
N ALA A 70 -18.54 -8.99 -1.77
CA ALA A 70 -18.45 -9.33 -3.19
C ALA A 70 -17.19 -10.14 -3.54
N CYS A 71 -16.06 -9.84 -2.90
CA CYS A 71 -14.76 -10.43 -3.26
C CYS A 71 -14.33 -11.59 -2.37
N VAL A 72 -14.70 -11.59 -1.09
CA VAL A 72 -14.26 -12.56 -0.07
C VAL A 72 -15.30 -13.66 0.06
N THR A 73 -15.33 -14.54 -0.95
CA THR A 73 -16.24 -15.69 -0.99
C THR A 73 -15.48 -17.00 -0.74
N ALA A 74 -16.21 -18.07 -0.39
CA ALA A 74 -15.63 -19.41 -0.16
C ALA A 74 -15.04 -20.04 -1.44
N VAL A 75 -15.37 -19.50 -2.61
CA VAL A 75 -14.88 -19.96 -3.92
C VAL A 75 -13.88 -18.95 -4.46
N ALA A 76 -12.96 -19.40 -5.31
CA ALA A 76 -12.00 -18.51 -5.96
C ALA A 76 -12.74 -17.44 -6.79
N THR A 77 -12.56 -16.17 -6.40
CA THR A 77 -13.18 -15.05 -7.09
C THR A 77 -12.43 -14.79 -8.41
N PRO A 78 -13.13 -14.59 -9.55
CA PRO A 78 -12.48 -14.33 -10.82
C PRO A 78 -11.55 -13.11 -10.74
N ALA A 79 -10.31 -13.24 -11.21
CA ALA A 79 -9.29 -12.19 -11.12
C ALA A 79 -9.75 -10.85 -11.71
N ARG A 80 -10.53 -10.88 -12.81
CA ARG A 80 -11.10 -9.68 -13.42
C ARG A 80 -12.05 -8.93 -12.48
N LEU A 81 -12.90 -9.65 -11.76
CA LEU A 81 -13.83 -9.06 -10.79
C LEU A 81 -13.04 -8.39 -9.67
N VAL A 82 -12.06 -9.09 -9.10
CA VAL A 82 -11.18 -8.54 -8.05
C VAL A 82 -10.48 -7.26 -8.55
N MET A 83 -9.93 -7.27 -9.76
CA MET A 83 -9.27 -6.11 -10.34
C MET A 83 -10.20 -4.91 -10.52
N GLU A 84 -11.43 -5.11 -11.01
CA GLU A 84 -12.40 -4.02 -11.21
C GLU A 84 -12.81 -3.38 -9.87
N HIS A 85 -13.01 -4.19 -8.82
CA HIS A 85 -13.36 -3.72 -7.48
C HIS A 85 -12.21 -2.94 -6.83
N VAL A 86 -10.98 -3.46 -6.92
CA VAL A 86 -9.81 -2.77 -6.35
C VAL A 86 -9.45 -1.53 -7.15
N LEU A 87 -9.66 -1.53 -8.47
CA LEU A 87 -9.48 -0.34 -9.30
C LEU A 87 -10.44 0.77 -8.87
N LEU A 88 -11.69 0.46 -8.57
CA LEU A 88 -12.64 1.43 -8.03
C LEU A 88 -12.16 2.02 -6.70
N VAL A 89 -11.71 1.17 -5.76
CA VAL A 89 -11.11 1.63 -4.49
C VAL A 89 -9.93 2.56 -4.76
N SER A 90 -9.09 2.21 -5.73
CA SER A 90 -7.94 3.02 -6.09
C SER A 90 -8.33 4.38 -6.66
N ILE A 91 -9.37 4.47 -7.49
CA ILE A 91 -9.86 5.76 -7.97
C ILE A 91 -10.33 6.63 -6.80
N LEU A 92 -11.19 6.08 -5.94
CA LEU A 92 -11.74 6.80 -4.79
C LEU A 92 -10.64 7.20 -3.78
N HIS A 93 -9.61 6.38 -3.61
CA HIS A 93 -8.44 6.72 -2.81
C HIS A 93 -7.75 8.02 -3.28
N HIS A 94 -7.72 8.26 -4.59
CA HIS A 94 -7.10 9.46 -5.15
C HIS A 94 -8.06 10.64 -5.27
N THR A 95 -9.34 10.40 -5.59
CA THR A 95 -10.32 11.47 -5.84
C THR A 95 -11.04 11.92 -4.58
N VAL A 96 -11.37 11.00 -3.67
CA VAL A 96 -12.05 11.28 -2.41
C VAL A 96 -11.07 11.56 -1.29
N GLY A 97 -10.07 10.69 -1.12
CA GLY A 97 -9.05 10.80 -0.08
C GLY A 97 -8.44 9.46 0.33
N ILE A 98 -7.24 9.53 0.91
CA ILE A 98 -6.46 8.35 1.31
C ILE A 98 -7.18 7.50 2.35
N GLU A 99 -8.13 8.08 3.11
CA GLU A 99 -8.90 7.39 4.12
C GLU A 99 -9.73 6.24 3.54
N VAL A 100 -10.16 6.33 2.27
CA VAL A 100 -10.95 5.29 1.62
C VAL A 100 -10.10 4.04 1.41
N GLY A 101 -8.92 4.20 0.82
CA GLY A 101 -8.00 3.09 0.59
C GLY A 101 -7.46 2.53 1.90
N ALA A 102 -7.18 3.39 2.89
CA ALA A 102 -6.65 2.97 4.19
C ALA A 102 -7.67 2.16 5.01
N HIS A 103 -8.93 2.60 5.05
CA HIS A 103 -10.00 1.86 5.72
C HIS A 103 -10.23 0.49 5.07
N PHE A 104 -10.31 0.44 3.75
CA PHE A 104 -10.47 -0.81 3.02
C PHE A 104 -9.27 -1.75 3.25
N LEU A 105 -8.04 -1.23 3.19
CA LEU A 105 -6.83 -2.01 3.45
C LEU A 105 -6.78 -2.58 4.87
N GLU A 106 -7.13 -1.79 5.90
CA GLU A 106 -7.21 -2.26 7.29
C GLU A 106 -8.14 -3.47 7.40
N ALA A 107 -9.35 -3.38 6.83
CA ALA A 107 -10.34 -4.45 6.87
C ALA A 107 -9.85 -5.72 6.15
N VAL A 108 -9.27 -5.57 4.95
CA VAL A 108 -8.72 -6.70 4.17
C VAL A 108 -7.59 -7.38 4.93
N VAL A 109 -6.63 -6.62 5.46
CA VAL A 109 -5.45 -7.19 6.15
C VAL A 109 -5.83 -7.84 7.47
N LYS A 110 -6.74 -7.27 8.25
CA LYS A 110 -7.25 -7.89 9.47
C LYS A 110 -7.98 -9.20 9.18
N LYS A 111 -8.86 -9.21 8.16
CA LYS A 111 -9.59 -10.43 7.79
C LYS A 111 -8.65 -11.50 7.24
N PHE A 112 -7.61 -11.10 6.50
CA PHE A 112 -6.57 -12.00 6.03
C PHE A 112 -5.82 -12.62 7.21
N ASP A 113 -5.39 -11.83 8.20
CA ASP A 113 -4.67 -12.35 9.36
C ASP A 113 -5.51 -13.33 10.21
N GLU A 114 -6.81 -13.04 10.36
CA GLU A 114 -7.77 -13.94 11.02
C GLU A 114 -7.86 -15.29 10.29
N LEU A 115 -8.11 -15.27 8.97
CA LEU A 115 -8.29 -16.48 8.18
C LEU A 115 -6.98 -17.24 7.93
N TYR A 116 -5.86 -16.52 7.86
CA TYR A 116 -4.54 -17.12 7.71
C TYR A 116 -4.20 -18.00 8.92
N LYS A 117 -4.53 -17.54 10.13
CA LYS A 117 -4.35 -18.27 11.40
C LYS A 117 -5.39 -19.37 11.62
N SER A 118 -6.48 -19.37 10.85
CA SER A 118 -7.50 -20.41 10.89
C SER A 118 -7.19 -21.56 9.93
N ASP A 119 -7.71 -22.73 10.25
CA ASP A 119 -7.72 -23.91 9.36
C ASP A 119 -8.92 -23.89 8.39
N ALA A 120 -9.42 -22.72 8.02
CA ALA A 120 -10.51 -22.59 7.06
C ALA A 120 -10.10 -23.12 5.69
N GLU A 121 -10.88 -24.06 5.15
CA GLU A 121 -10.61 -24.73 3.87
C GLU A 121 -11.06 -23.94 2.63
N GLY A 122 -11.75 -22.81 2.84
CA GLY A 122 -12.29 -21.99 1.75
C GLY A 122 -11.24 -21.08 1.09
N LYS A 123 -11.65 -20.47 -0.03
CA LYS A 123 -10.80 -19.61 -0.85
C LYS A 123 -10.78 -18.15 -0.40
N GLU A 124 -11.41 -17.82 0.72
CA GLU A 124 -11.46 -16.47 1.28
C GLU A 124 -10.06 -15.90 1.52
N CYS A 125 -9.14 -16.71 2.05
CA CYS A 125 -7.76 -16.30 2.32
C CYS A 125 -7.03 -15.90 1.02
N GLU A 126 -7.17 -16.71 -0.04
CA GLU A 126 -6.59 -16.43 -1.37
C GLU A 126 -7.22 -15.19 -2.01
N ASN A 127 -8.54 -15.03 -1.89
CA ASN A 127 -9.27 -13.87 -2.38
C ASN A 127 -8.82 -12.57 -1.71
N LEU A 128 -8.63 -12.59 -0.38
CA LEU A 128 -8.08 -11.44 0.35
C LEU A 128 -6.65 -11.12 -0.08
N PHE A 129 -5.85 -12.15 -0.32
CA PHE A 129 -4.49 -11.99 -0.80
C PHE A 129 -4.44 -11.39 -2.22
N ALA A 130 -5.41 -11.76 -3.07
CA ALA A 130 -5.62 -11.14 -4.38
C ALA A 130 -5.98 -9.65 -4.26
N LEU A 131 -6.85 -9.28 -3.31
CA LEU A 131 -7.19 -7.87 -3.04
C LEU A 131 -5.93 -7.07 -2.68
N ILE A 132 -5.09 -7.59 -1.77
CA ILE A 132 -3.83 -6.94 -1.37
C ILE A 132 -2.88 -6.79 -2.56
N ALA A 133 -2.73 -7.85 -3.37
CA ALA A 133 -1.90 -7.82 -4.58
C ALA A 133 -2.35 -6.72 -5.56
N HIS A 134 -3.66 -6.60 -5.78
CA HIS A 134 -4.19 -5.59 -6.69
C HIS A 134 -4.17 -4.18 -6.11
N LEU A 135 -4.26 -4.01 -4.78
CA LEU A 135 -4.08 -2.71 -4.12
C LEU A 135 -2.67 -2.16 -4.37
N TYR A 136 -1.67 -3.04 -4.42
CA TYR A 136 -0.30 -2.66 -4.81
C TYR A 136 -0.21 -2.37 -6.31
N ASN A 137 -0.78 -3.24 -7.16
CA ASN A 137 -0.75 -3.04 -8.62
C ASN A 137 -1.38 -1.72 -9.07
N PHE A 138 -2.41 -1.24 -8.37
CA PHE A 138 -3.08 0.03 -8.59
C PHE A 138 -2.60 1.15 -7.65
N HIS A 139 -1.41 1.01 -7.05
CA HIS A 139 -0.72 2.08 -6.33
C HIS A 139 -1.53 2.69 -5.17
N VAL A 140 -2.35 1.88 -4.51
CA VAL A 140 -2.96 2.26 -3.22
C VAL A 140 -1.95 2.03 -2.10
N VAL A 141 -1.19 0.93 -2.16
CA VAL A 141 -0.16 0.59 -1.16
C VAL A 141 1.24 0.59 -1.74
N HIS A 142 2.23 0.86 -0.90
CA HIS A 142 3.64 0.75 -1.23
C HIS A 142 4.14 -0.71 -1.17
N SER A 143 5.25 -1.00 -1.85
CA SER A 143 5.88 -2.34 -1.89
C SER A 143 6.29 -2.87 -0.51
N LEU A 144 6.50 -1.98 0.46
CA LEU A 144 6.84 -2.31 1.85
C LEU A 144 5.90 -3.35 2.45
N LEU A 145 4.57 -3.14 2.34
CA LEU A 145 3.59 -4.06 2.89
C LEU A 145 3.67 -5.46 2.25
N ILE A 146 3.95 -5.49 0.94
CA ILE A 146 4.07 -6.74 0.20
C ILE A 146 5.31 -7.52 0.63
N PHE A 147 6.44 -6.84 0.87
CA PHE A 147 7.63 -7.47 1.43
C PHE A 147 7.41 -7.96 2.86
N ASP A 148 6.71 -7.21 3.72
CA ASP A 148 6.39 -7.66 5.08
C ASP A 148 5.57 -8.96 5.06
N LEU A 149 4.56 -9.05 4.19
CA LEU A 149 3.77 -10.26 4.00
C LEU A 149 4.63 -11.44 3.50
N LEU A 150 5.47 -11.22 2.47
CA LEU A 150 6.35 -12.25 1.94
C LEU A 150 7.36 -12.74 2.99
N LYS A 151 7.96 -11.84 3.77
CA LYS A 151 8.88 -12.18 4.85
C LYS A 151 8.20 -13.02 5.93
N ARG A 152 6.97 -12.68 6.31
CA ARG A 152 6.18 -13.49 7.26
C ARG A 152 5.95 -14.91 6.75
N LEU A 153 5.53 -15.05 5.49
CA LEU A 153 5.29 -16.36 4.86
C LEU A 153 6.58 -17.18 4.72
N VAL A 154 7.69 -16.54 4.35
CA VAL A 154 9.01 -17.19 4.27
C VAL A 154 9.50 -17.64 5.64
N SER A 155 9.20 -16.89 6.70
CA SER A 155 9.58 -17.23 8.07
C SER A 155 8.91 -18.50 8.58
N THR A 156 7.60 -18.67 8.32
CA THR A 156 6.82 -19.84 8.72
C THR A 156 6.99 -21.04 7.79
N PHE A 157 7.10 -20.79 6.49
CA PHE A 157 7.50 -21.76 5.45
C PHE A 157 6.67 -23.06 5.40
N THR A 158 5.35 -22.95 5.57
CA THR A 158 4.40 -24.08 5.44
C THR A 158 3.97 -24.32 3.98
N GLU A 159 3.23 -25.40 3.71
CA GLU A 159 2.69 -25.66 2.36
C GLU A 159 1.74 -24.55 1.87
N LYS A 160 0.88 -24.05 2.78
CA LYS A 160 0.00 -22.89 2.54
C LYS A 160 0.81 -21.64 2.20
N ASP A 161 1.93 -21.43 2.90
CA ASP A 161 2.79 -20.26 2.68
C ASP A 161 3.44 -20.27 1.31
N ILE A 162 3.91 -21.44 0.86
CA ILE A 162 4.53 -21.60 -0.47
C ILE A 162 3.52 -21.26 -1.57
N GLU A 163 2.27 -21.70 -1.43
CA GLU A 163 1.21 -21.41 -2.38
C GLU A 163 0.87 -19.91 -2.42
N LEU A 164 0.76 -19.27 -1.26
CA LEU A 164 0.55 -17.82 -1.17
C LEU A 164 1.73 -17.04 -1.75
N ILE A 165 2.98 -17.41 -1.44
CA ILE A 165 4.18 -16.77 -1.99
C ILE A 165 4.17 -16.85 -3.52
N LEU A 166 3.92 -18.04 -4.08
CA LEU A 166 3.82 -18.25 -5.53
C LEU A 166 2.73 -17.38 -6.15
N PHE A 167 1.55 -17.35 -5.52
CA PHE A 167 0.43 -16.51 -5.97
C PHE A 167 0.82 -15.03 -6.02
N LEU A 168 1.46 -14.50 -4.97
CA LEU A 168 1.82 -13.09 -4.90
C LEU A 168 2.92 -12.75 -5.91
N LEU A 169 3.99 -13.55 -5.96
CA LEU A 169 5.10 -13.35 -6.89
C LEU A 169 4.64 -13.40 -8.35
N LYS A 170 3.66 -14.25 -8.68
CA LYS A 170 3.03 -14.27 -9.99
C LYS A 170 2.28 -12.98 -10.30
N ASN A 171 1.55 -12.41 -9.34
CA ASN A 171 0.72 -11.23 -9.58
C ASN A 171 1.48 -9.89 -9.50
N VAL A 172 2.54 -9.81 -8.69
CA VAL A 172 3.22 -8.53 -8.39
C VAL A 172 4.74 -8.59 -8.47
N GLY A 173 5.35 -9.76 -8.70
CA GLY A 173 6.79 -9.96 -8.58
C GLY A 173 7.64 -9.07 -9.49
N PHE A 174 7.22 -8.83 -10.73
CA PHE A 174 7.94 -7.92 -11.64
C PHE A 174 7.84 -6.45 -11.22
N SER A 175 6.71 -6.05 -10.62
CA SER A 175 6.56 -4.71 -10.06
C SER A 175 7.43 -4.56 -8.82
N LEU A 176 7.49 -5.57 -7.93
CA LEU A 176 8.39 -5.58 -6.78
C LEU A 176 9.86 -5.48 -7.19
N ARG A 177 10.27 -6.22 -8.22
CA ARG A 177 11.63 -6.15 -8.76
C ARG A 177 11.98 -4.74 -9.24
N LYS A 178 11.03 -4.08 -9.90
CA LYS A 178 11.22 -2.73 -10.43
C LYS A 178 11.32 -1.69 -9.31
N ASP A 179 10.50 -1.85 -8.28
CA ASP A 179 10.40 -0.89 -7.18
C ASP A 179 11.53 -1.07 -6.16
N ASP A 180 11.87 -2.31 -5.80
CA ASP A 180 12.96 -2.62 -4.88
C ASP A 180 13.66 -3.95 -5.22
N PRO A 181 14.67 -3.93 -6.11
CA PRO A 181 15.42 -5.12 -6.49
C PRO A 181 16.30 -5.67 -5.36
N LEU A 182 16.68 -4.85 -4.38
CA LEU A 182 17.54 -5.26 -3.25
C LEU A 182 16.71 -6.07 -2.24
N ALA A 183 15.56 -5.55 -1.83
CA ALA A 183 14.65 -6.28 -0.95
C ALA A 183 14.18 -7.60 -1.56
N LEU A 184 13.96 -7.65 -2.89
CA LEU A 184 13.66 -8.90 -3.58
C LEU A 184 14.84 -9.88 -3.50
N LYS A 185 16.08 -9.42 -3.70
CA LYS A 185 17.26 -10.28 -3.57
C LYS A 185 17.41 -10.85 -2.16
N GLU A 186 17.21 -10.02 -1.13
CA GLU A 186 17.25 -10.44 0.27
C GLU A 186 16.19 -11.49 0.58
N LEU A 187 14.94 -11.26 0.15
CA LEU A 187 13.84 -12.21 0.32
C LEU A 187 14.18 -13.59 -0.31
N ILE A 188 14.77 -13.59 -1.51
CA ILE A 188 15.18 -14.83 -2.20
C ILE A 188 16.26 -15.56 -1.39
N SER A 189 17.25 -14.84 -0.87
CA SER A 189 18.28 -15.44 -0.01
C SER A 189 17.71 -16.02 1.28
N GLU A 190 16.76 -15.33 1.90
CA GLU A 190 16.06 -15.81 3.10
C GLU A 190 15.24 -17.09 2.80
N ALA A 191 14.49 -17.10 1.70
CA ALA A 191 13.71 -18.26 1.27
C ALA A 191 14.60 -19.48 0.94
N GLN A 192 15.74 -19.26 0.28
CA GLN A 192 16.72 -20.31 0.02
C GLN A 192 17.33 -20.87 1.31
N SER A 193 17.68 -19.98 2.25
CA SER A 193 18.19 -20.38 3.57
C SER A 193 17.18 -21.24 4.31
N LYS A 194 15.91 -20.80 4.37
CA LYS A 194 14.84 -21.58 5.00
C LYS A 194 14.61 -22.93 4.33
N ALA A 195 14.51 -22.98 2.99
CA ALA A 195 14.39 -24.24 2.27
C ALA A 195 15.54 -25.22 2.59
N ASN A 196 16.75 -24.70 2.80
CA ASN A 196 17.93 -25.50 3.15
C ASN A 196 17.98 -25.98 4.60
N MET A 197 17.20 -25.37 5.51
CA MET A 197 17.04 -25.84 6.88
C MET A 197 15.96 -26.91 7.01
N MET A 198 14.99 -26.94 6.08
CA MET A 198 13.93 -27.94 6.09
C MET A 198 14.45 -29.35 5.75
N GLU A 199 13.71 -30.35 6.24
CA GLU A 199 13.95 -31.76 5.93
C GLU A 199 14.00 -31.99 4.42
N LYS A 200 14.85 -32.93 4.00
CA LYS A 200 15.07 -33.23 2.58
C LYS A 200 13.76 -33.56 1.84
N LYS A 201 12.87 -34.31 2.47
CA LYS A 201 11.56 -34.69 1.89
C LYS A 201 10.69 -33.46 1.58
N PHE A 202 10.67 -32.48 2.47
CA PHE A 202 9.91 -31.24 2.27
C PHE A 202 10.57 -30.36 1.21
N ARG A 203 11.89 -30.18 1.28
CA ARG A 203 12.67 -29.41 0.29
C ARG A 203 12.51 -29.94 -1.13
N ASP A 204 12.45 -31.26 -1.27
CA ASP A 204 12.35 -31.93 -2.56
C ASP A 204 10.94 -31.93 -3.16
N GLN A 205 9.95 -31.38 -2.44
CA GLN A 205 8.61 -31.19 -2.99
C GLN A 205 8.67 -30.28 -4.22
N THR A 206 7.88 -30.64 -5.24
CA THR A 206 7.78 -29.90 -6.51
C THR A 206 7.37 -28.45 -6.29
N ARG A 207 6.47 -28.17 -5.34
CA ARG A 207 6.00 -26.81 -5.02
C ARG A 207 7.12 -25.89 -4.50
N VAL A 208 8.00 -26.41 -3.64
CA VAL A 208 9.14 -25.64 -3.08
C VAL A 208 10.13 -25.30 -4.19
N ARG A 209 10.48 -26.30 -5.03
CA ARG A 209 11.38 -26.09 -6.17
C ARG A 209 10.82 -25.07 -7.14
N PHE A 210 9.54 -25.19 -7.48
CA PHE A 210 8.85 -24.27 -8.37
C PHE A 210 8.78 -22.83 -7.82
N MET A 211 8.58 -22.67 -6.51
CA MET A 211 8.66 -21.37 -5.84
C MET A 211 10.05 -20.74 -5.98
N LEU A 212 11.11 -21.51 -5.68
CA LEU A 212 12.49 -21.02 -5.80
C LEU A 212 12.86 -20.70 -7.25
N GLU A 213 12.41 -21.51 -8.21
CA GLU A 213 12.58 -21.23 -9.64
C GLU A 213 11.88 -19.95 -10.07
N THR A 214 10.64 -19.73 -9.61
CA THR A 214 9.88 -18.50 -9.88
C THR A 214 10.59 -17.27 -9.30
N MET A 215 11.09 -17.37 -8.06
CA MET A 215 11.91 -16.34 -7.42
C MET A 215 13.17 -16.01 -8.22
N LEU A 216 13.88 -17.02 -8.71
CA LEU A 216 15.08 -16.84 -9.52
C LEU A 216 14.76 -16.27 -10.91
N ALA A 217 13.66 -16.68 -11.52
CA ALA A 217 13.16 -16.12 -12.77
C ALA A 217 12.87 -14.62 -12.63
N LEU A 218 12.20 -14.22 -11.53
CA LEU A 218 11.98 -12.81 -11.20
C LEU A 218 13.30 -12.06 -11.06
N ARG A 219 14.25 -12.55 -10.26
CA ARG A 219 15.57 -11.91 -10.10
C ARG A 219 16.25 -11.66 -11.45
N ASN A 220 16.21 -12.66 -12.32
CA ASN A 220 16.84 -12.65 -13.65
C ASN A 220 15.99 -11.94 -14.72
N ASN A 221 14.83 -11.38 -14.36
CA ASN A 221 13.90 -10.71 -15.28
C ASN A 221 13.36 -11.62 -16.41
N ASP A 222 13.15 -12.90 -16.14
CA ASP A 222 12.73 -13.89 -17.13
C ASP A 222 11.23 -14.20 -17.01
N MET A 223 10.41 -13.41 -17.72
CA MET A 223 8.94 -13.53 -17.71
C MET A 223 8.43 -14.87 -18.26
N ARG A 224 9.18 -15.51 -19.15
CA ARG A 224 8.76 -16.76 -19.84
C ARG A 224 8.73 -17.96 -18.89
N LYS A 225 9.47 -17.88 -17.78
CA LYS A 225 9.56 -18.94 -16.78
C LYS A 225 8.50 -18.87 -15.68
N ILE A 226 7.58 -17.89 -15.73
CA ILE A 226 6.49 -17.77 -14.77
C ILE A 226 5.18 -18.24 -15.43
N PRO A 227 4.69 -19.45 -15.11
CA PRO A 227 3.49 -20.01 -15.74
C PRO A 227 2.23 -19.17 -15.55
N GLY A 228 1.56 -18.90 -16.66
CA GLY A 228 0.31 -18.13 -16.70
C GLY A 228 0.47 -16.70 -16.23
N TYR A 229 1.68 -16.13 -16.31
CA TYR A 229 1.90 -14.70 -16.12
C TYR A 229 1.43 -13.95 -17.35
N ASP A 230 0.46 -13.06 -17.15
CA ASP A 230 -0.05 -12.15 -18.18
C ASP A 230 -0.19 -10.74 -17.57
N PRO A 231 0.66 -9.77 -17.96
CA PRO A 231 0.59 -8.40 -17.46
C PRO A 231 -0.52 -7.57 -18.13
N GLU A 232 -1.03 -7.99 -19.29
CA GLU A 232 -1.88 -7.15 -20.15
C GLU A 232 -3.15 -6.64 -19.44
N PRO A 233 -3.92 -7.48 -18.71
CA PRO A 233 -5.14 -7.02 -18.04
C PRO A 233 -4.86 -5.94 -16.98
N VAL A 234 -3.83 -6.15 -16.17
CA VAL A 234 -3.44 -5.20 -15.11
C VAL A 234 -2.92 -3.91 -15.72
N GLU A 235 -2.13 -3.98 -16.78
CA GLU A 235 -1.60 -2.79 -17.46
C GLU A 235 -2.70 -1.97 -18.15
N LYS A 236 -3.67 -2.62 -18.78
CA LYS A 236 -4.84 -1.96 -19.36
C LYS A 236 -5.62 -1.18 -18.31
N LEU A 237 -5.95 -1.83 -17.20
CA LEU A 237 -6.67 -1.22 -16.08
C LEU A 237 -5.86 -0.13 -15.38
N ARG A 238 -4.53 -0.27 -15.29
CA ARG A 238 -3.63 0.76 -14.77
C ARG A 238 -3.58 2.00 -15.68
N LYS A 239 -3.69 1.84 -17.01
CA LYS A 239 -3.82 2.98 -17.94
C LYS A 239 -5.14 3.71 -17.70
N LEU A 240 -6.25 2.97 -17.57
CA LEU A 240 -7.56 3.52 -17.25
C LEU A 240 -7.54 4.29 -15.92
N GLN A 241 -6.94 3.71 -14.88
CA GLN A 241 -6.73 4.36 -13.59
C GLN A 241 -6.08 5.74 -13.76
N ARG A 242 -4.96 5.80 -14.49
CA ARG A 242 -4.24 7.07 -14.71
C ARG A 242 -5.12 8.10 -15.40
N THR A 243 -5.90 7.71 -16.41
CA THR A 243 -6.82 8.62 -17.12
C THR A 243 -7.89 9.19 -16.18
N LEU A 244 -8.46 8.37 -15.30
CA LEU A 244 -9.51 8.80 -14.37
C LEU A 244 -8.95 9.63 -13.21
N VAL A 245 -7.73 9.33 -12.76
CA VAL A 245 -7.06 10.03 -11.66
C VAL A 245 -6.36 11.32 -12.11
N HIS A 246 -6.02 11.50 -13.39
CA HIS A 246 -5.24 12.65 -13.88
C HIS A 246 -5.90 14.02 -13.61
N ASN A 247 -7.22 14.06 -13.41
CA ASN A 247 -7.95 15.27 -13.04
C ASN A 247 -7.81 15.63 -11.54
N SER A 248 -7.35 14.70 -10.70
CA SER A 248 -7.04 14.94 -9.29
C SER A 248 -5.59 15.41 -9.16
N SER A 249 -5.37 16.54 -8.49
CA SER A 249 -4.04 17.18 -8.38
C SER A 249 -3.03 16.44 -7.50
N SER A 250 -3.30 15.16 -7.19
CA SER A 250 -2.52 14.36 -6.24
C SER A 250 -1.61 13.38 -7.00
N GLY A 251 -0.31 13.69 -7.04
CA GLY A 251 0.71 12.88 -7.69
C GLY A 251 1.02 11.57 -6.96
N LYS A 252 2.16 10.95 -7.27
CA LYS A 252 2.67 9.68 -6.68
C LYS A 252 2.78 9.65 -5.14
N GLU A 253 2.54 10.76 -4.45
CA GLU A 253 2.62 10.92 -2.99
C GLU A 253 1.46 10.26 -2.23
N THR A 254 0.48 9.67 -2.91
CA THR A 254 -0.73 9.09 -2.31
C THR A 254 -0.59 7.64 -1.84
N GLN A 255 0.51 6.96 -2.14
CA GLN A 255 0.68 5.55 -1.75
C GLN A 255 0.74 5.40 -0.23
N LEU A 256 -0.05 4.47 0.31
CA LEU A 256 -0.03 4.13 1.73
C LEU A 256 1.27 3.37 2.05
N ARG A 257 2.18 4.04 2.78
CA ARG A 257 3.42 3.46 3.30
C ARG A 257 3.22 3.01 4.73
N VAL A 258 2.69 1.81 4.91
CA VAL A 258 2.36 1.25 6.23
C VAL A 258 2.87 -0.19 6.34
N SER A 259 3.44 -0.54 7.50
CA SER A 259 3.89 -1.90 7.80
C SER A 259 2.73 -2.82 8.15
N LEU A 260 2.93 -4.13 7.97
CA LEU A 260 1.93 -5.14 8.34
C LEU A 260 1.57 -5.06 9.82
N GLU A 261 2.56 -4.88 10.69
CA GLU A 261 2.35 -4.78 12.14
C GLU A 261 1.52 -3.55 12.54
N SER A 262 1.74 -2.42 11.87
CA SER A 262 0.98 -1.19 12.11
C SER A 262 -0.50 -1.35 11.75
N LEU A 263 -0.80 -2.03 10.62
CA LEU A 263 -2.18 -2.33 10.22
C LEU A 263 -2.89 -3.26 11.22
N LEU A 264 -2.20 -4.29 11.71
CA LEU A 264 -2.78 -5.24 12.67
C LEU A 264 -3.01 -4.60 14.05
N ASN A 265 -2.17 -3.63 14.43
CA ASN A 265 -2.27 -2.93 15.71
C ASN A 265 -2.96 -1.55 15.60
N ALA A 266 -3.67 -1.26 14.51
CA ALA A 266 -4.29 0.05 14.27
C ALA A 266 -5.26 0.50 15.39
N ASP A 267 -5.96 -0.44 16.05
CA ASP A 267 -6.84 -0.11 17.18
C ASP A 267 -6.09 0.32 18.44
N LYS A 268 -4.83 -0.12 18.59
CA LYS A 268 -3.98 0.15 19.75
C LYS A 268 -3.10 1.38 19.55
N VAL A 269 -2.50 1.48 18.37
CA VAL A 269 -1.52 2.53 17.99
C VAL A 269 -2.23 3.80 17.51
N GLY A 270 -3.50 3.68 17.12
CA GLY A 270 -4.24 4.75 16.45
C GLY A 270 -4.23 4.56 14.94
N ARG A 271 -5.31 5.00 14.30
CA ARG A 271 -5.43 4.97 12.83
C ARG A 271 -4.66 6.13 12.25
N TRP A 272 -3.52 5.84 11.64
CA TRP A 272 -2.57 6.86 11.15
C TRP A 272 -3.13 7.76 10.03
N TRP A 273 -4.21 7.35 9.36
CA TRP A 273 -4.91 8.14 8.33
C TRP A 273 -6.07 8.98 8.87
N ILE A 274 -6.38 8.90 10.16
CA ILE A 274 -7.38 9.77 10.79
C ILE A 274 -6.66 10.93 11.49
N VAL A 275 -6.94 12.16 11.04
CA VAL A 275 -6.36 13.38 11.61
C VAL A 275 -6.75 13.49 13.08
N GLY A 276 -5.75 13.46 13.98
CA GLY A 276 -5.93 13.67 15.43
C GLY A 276 -6.01 12.40 16.29
N SER A 277 -6.06 11.19 15.72
CA SER A 277 -6.01 9.94 16.51
C SER A 277 -4.57 9.46 16.69
N ALA A 278 -3.97 9.83 17.82
CA ALA A 278 -2.80 9.21 18.47
C ALA A 278 -1.57 8.92 17.59
N TRP A 279 -0.56 9.78 17.73
CA TRP A 279 0.84 9.44 17.47
C TRP A 279 1.39 8.76 18.73
N SER A 280 1.32 7.43 18.80
CA SER A 280 2.07 6.64 19.79
C SER A 280 3.15 5.82 19.07
N GLY A 281 4.26 6.48 18.74
CA GLY A 281 5.56 5.82 18.62
C GLY A 281 5.77 4.76 17.51
N ALA A 282 4.87 4.58 16.55
CA ALA A 282 5.24 3.85 15.34
C ALA A 282 6.26 4.72 14.57
N PRO A 283 7.45 4.21 14.22
CA PRO A 283 8.29 4.92 13.28
C PRO A 283 7.52 4.92 11.96
N MET A 284 6.85 6.03 11.65
CA MET A 284 6.90 6.45 10.25
C MET A 284 8.38 6.47 9.94
N ILE A 285 8.84 5.53 9.11
CA ILE A 285 10.00 5.78 8.28
C ILE A 285 9.51 6.88 7.36
N ASP A 286 9.58 8.09 7.91
CA ASP A 286 9.53 9.33 7.19
C ASP A 286 10.50 9.17 6.02
N ASP A 287 10.21 9.82 4.91
CA ASP A 287 11.10 9.89 3.75
C ASP A 287 12.39 10.68 4.06
N THR A 288 13.08 10.35 5.15
CA THR A 288 14.43 10.82 5.47
C THR A 288 15.49 10.07 4.67
N ASN A 289 15.12 9.23 3.69
CA ASN A 289 16.06 8.75 2.69
C ASN A 289 16.14 9.61 1.42
N ASN A 290 15.55 10.82 1.42
CA ASN A 290 15.93 11.89 0.49
C ASN A 290 15.87 13.32 1.07
N LYS A 291 15.81 13.45 2.40
CA LYS A 291 16.16 14.70 3.10
C LYS A 291 17.10 14.40 4.25
N THR A 292 18.26 13.80 3.96
CA THR A 292 19.47 14.29 4.60
C THR A 292 19.62 15.74 4.12
N GLN A 293 19.01 16.68 4.85
CA GLN A 293 19.70 17.93 5.05
C GLN A 293 20.97 17.54 5.79
N GLN A 294 22.01 17.16 5.02
CA GLN A 294 23.39 17.36 5.44
C GLN A 294 23.44 18.84 5.78
N LYS A 295 23.21 19.17 7.05
CA LYS A 295 23.78 20.36 7.64
C LYS A 295 25.27 20.14 7.49
N LEU A 296 25.82 20.55 6.35
CA LEU A 296 27.23 20.86 6.19
C LEU A 296 27.59 21.60 7.47
N HIS A 297 28.48 21.00 8.27
CA HIS A 297 28.94 21.60 9.51
C HIS A 297 29.80 22.79 9.10
N ILE A 298 29.13 23.90 8.78
CA ILE A 298 29.76 25.16 8.43
C ILE A 298 30.32 25.70 9.74
N GLY A 299 31.54 25.29 10.08
CA GLY A 299 32.34 25.95 11.11
C GLY A 299 32.35 27.44 10.82
N LYS A 300 32.14 28.29 11.84
CA LYS A 300 31.95 29.76 11.78
C LYS A 300 32.52 30.41 10.50
N VAL A 301 31.74 30.45 9.42
CA VAL A 301 32.17 31.11 8.18
C VAL A 301 32.04 32.61 8.36
N SER A 302 33.13 33.33 8.07
CA SER A 302 33.19 34.78 8.14
C SER A 302 32.10 35.43 7.29
N SER A 303 31.42 36.45 7.83
CA SER A 303 30.33 37.18 7.17
C SER A 303 30.71 37.75 5.80
N LYS A 304 32.02 37.97 5.56
CA LYS A 304 32.56 38.40 4.26
C LYS A 304 32.39 37.35 3.15
N ILE A 305 32.56 36.06 3.46
CA ILE A 305 32.45 34.98 2.46
C ILE A 305 30.98 34.77 2.06
N MET A 306 30.06 34.91 3.02
CA MET A 306 28.61 34.88 2.77
C MET A 306 28.15 36.02 1.84
N ALA A 307 28.73 37.21 1.96
CA ALA A 307 28.44 38.33 1.06
C ALA A 307 28.95 38.08 -0.36
N LEU A 308 30.13 37.48 -0.53
CA LEU A 308 30.68 37.09 -1.83
C LEU A 308 29.82 36.00 -2.50
N ALA A 309 29.34 35.01 -1.74
CA ALA A 309 28.42 33.99 -2.25
C ALA A 309 27.14 34.60 -2.83
N ARG A 310 26.56 35.60 -2.14
CA ARG A 310 25.38 36.33 -2.62
C ARG A 310 25.68 37.15 -3.88
N LYS A 311 26.84 37.81 -3.95
CA LYS A 311 27.26 38.57 -5.14
C LYS A 311 27.41 37.66 -6.37
N GLN A 312 27.86 36.42 -6.17
CA GLN A 312 27.99 35.40 -7.22
C GLN A 312 26.68 34.63 -7.50
N ARG A 313 25.53 35.14 -7.04
CA ARG A 313 24.20 34.54 -7.24
C ARG A 313 24.07 33.10 -6.72
N MET A 314 24.82 32.74 -5.67
CA MET A 314 24.59 31.51 -4.91
C MET A 314 23.44 31.77 -3.92
N ASN A 315 22.22 31.53 -4.39
CA ASN A 315 20.97 31.90 -3.72
C ASN A 315 20.30 30.74 -2.97
N THR A 316 20.71 29.48 -3.20
CA THR A 316 20.27 28.33 -2.40
C THR A 316 21.27 27.98 -1.31
N ASP A 317 20.80 27.42 -0.19
CA ASP A 317 21.66 27.10 0.96
C ASP A 317 22.71 26.04 0.62
N ILE A 318 22.37 25.09 -0.26
CA ILE A 318 23.31 24.09 -0.78
C ILE A 318 24.43 24.76 -1.58
N ARG A 319 24.10 25.66 -2.52
CA ARG A 319 25.11 26.37 -3.33
C ARG A 319 25.99 27.28 -2.49
N ARG A 320 25.42 27.93 -1.47
CA ARG A 320 26.18 28.74 -0.50
C ARG A 320 27.12 27.86 0.32
N GLY A 321 26.65 26.70 0.78
CA GLY A 321 27.45 25.73 1.52
C GLY A 321 28.66 25.26 0.72
N ILE A 322 28.45 24.80 -0.52
CA ILE A 322 29.52 24.36 -1.43
C ILE A 322 30.52 25.51 -1.70
N PHE A 323 30.01 26.72 -1.99
CA PHE A 323 30.86 27.88 -2.23
C PHE A 323 31.72 28.23 -0.99
N CYS A 324 31.13 28.16 0.20
CA CYS A 324 31.87 28.43 1.43
C CYS A 324 32.94 27.37 1.67
N VAL A 325 32.63 26.08 1.52
CA VAL A 325 33.61 24.99 1.67
C VAL A 325 34.78 25.19 0.71
N LEU A 326 34.51 25.46 -0.58
CA LEU A 326 35.56 25.72 -1.57
C LEU A 326 36.43 26.93 -1.22
N MET A 327 35.85 28.00 -0.69
CA MET A 327 36.57 29.24 -0.37
C MET A 327 37.29 29.20 0.99
N THR A 328 36.97 28.23 1.85
CA THR A 328 37.61 28.06 3.17
C THR A 328 38.54 26.85 3.26
N SER A 329 38.62 26.03 2.21
CA SER A 329 39.54 24.88 2.18
C SER A 329 40.93 25.33 1.75
N GLU A 330 41.96 24.71 2.32
CA GLU A 330 43.36 25.09 2.05
C GLU A 330 43.85 24.53 0.71
N ASP A 331 43.41 23.33 0.36
CA ASP A 331 43.73 22.68 -0.91
C ASP A 331 42.53 21.90 -1.48
N PHE A 332 42.74 21.27 -2.65
CA PHE A 332 41.69 20.54 -3.34
C PHE A 332 41.31 19.22 -2.66
N LEU A 333 42.22 18.60 -1.89
CA LEU A 333 41.95 17.36 -1.16
C LEU A 333 41.08 17.64 0.07
N ASP A 334 41.40 18.68 0.83
CA ASP A 334 40.62 19.18 1.96
C ASP A 334 39.21 19.62 1.52
N ALA A 335 39.09 20.32 0.39
CA ALA A 335 37.80 20.67 -0.19
C ALA A 335 36.97 19.43 -0.55
N PHE A 336 37.61 18.41 -1.13
CA PHE A 336 36.96 17.16 -1.51
C PHE A 336 36.47 16.39 -0.28
N GLU A 337 37.31 16.25 0.76
CA GLU A 337 36.92 15.58 2.00
C GLU A 337 35.78 16.29 2.72
N LYS A 338 35.77 17.64 2.73
CA LYS A 338 34.71 18.44 3.36
C LYS A 338 33.39 18.43 2.60
N LEU A 339 33.41 18.19 1.29
CA LEU A 339 32.19 18.06 0.48
C LEU A 339 31.57 16.66 0.54
N LEU A 340 32.36 15.64 0.88
CA LEU A 340 31.88 14.27 1.06
C LEU A 340 31.18 14.04 2.42
N LYS A 341 31.42 14.89 3.40
CA LYS A 341 30.74 14.89 4.71
C LYS A 341 29.44 15.67 4.65
#